data_AF-A0A919YL27-F1
#
_entry.id   AF-A0A919YL27-F1
#
_cell.length_a   1.000
_cell.length_b   1.000
_cell.length_c   1.000
_cell.angle_alpha   90.00
_cell.angle_beta   90.00
_cell.angle_gamma   90.00
#
_symmetry.space_group_name_H-M   'P 1'
#
loop_
_entity.id
_entity.type
_entity.pdbx_description
1 polymer ?
#
loop_
_entity_poly.entity_id
_entity_poly.type
_entity_poly.pdbx_seq_one_letter_code
_entity_poly.pdbx_strand_id
1 'polypeptide(L)'
;MDATELFDLVSQAKNGDKAAIESIIQLFQPAIQKACRRTKPQERRDLEQHMSEKIIRAVYSYDIDSIPDYSRFVKVLSDSDG
;
A
#
# COMPACT_ATOMS: atom_id res chain seq x y z
N MET A 1 -14.81 -3.32 1.64
CA MET A 1 -13.81 -2.25 1.78
C MET A 1 -13.90 -1.40 0.54
N ASP A 2 -14.11 -0.11 0.71
CA ASP A 2 -14.02 0.85 -0.39
C ASP A 2 -12.56 1.29 -0.58
N ALA A 3 -12.22 1.81 -1.76
CA ALA A 3 -10.86 2.27 -2.05
C ALA A 3 -10.47 3.50 -1.19
N THR A 4 -11.46 4.21 -0.67
CA THR A 4 -11.32 5.42 0.14
C THR A 4 -10.66 5.11 1.49
N GLU A 5 -11.07 4.03 2.16
CA GLU A 5 -10.55 3.65 3.48
C GLU A 5 -9.05 3.32 3.47
N LEU A 6 -8.55 2.63 2.44
CA LEU A 6 -7.10 2.35 2.31
C LEU A 6 -6.30 3.61 1.98
N PHE A 7 -6.84 4.50 1.15
CA PHE A 7 -6.18 5.77 0.82
C PHE A 7 -5.99 6.63 2.07
N ASP A 8 -7.03 6.74 2.91
CA ASP A 8 -6.99 7.50 4.15
C ASP A 8 -5.96 6.92 5.12
N LEU A 9 -5.92 5.58 5.27
CA LEU A 9 -4.91 4.91 6.09
C LEU A 9 -3.48 5.16 5.59
N VAL A 10 -3.26 5.13 4.27
CA VAL A 10 -1.94 5.43 3.68
C VAL A 10 -1.54 6.88 3.95
N SER A 11 -2.48 7.82 3.82
CA SER A 11 -2.24 9.24 4.13
C SER A 11 -1.87 9.45 5.60
N GLN A 12 -2.63 8.86 6.53
CA GLN A 12 -2.36 8.92 7.97
C GLN A 12 -1.01 8.30 8.33
N ALA A 13 -0.71 7.12 7.77
CA ALA A 13 0.56 6.44 7.95
C ALA A 13 1.76 7.28 7.51
N LYS A 14 1.68 7.97 6.37
CA LYS A 14 2.74 8.86 5.88
C LYS A 14 2.93 10.09 6.77
N ASN A 15 1.91 10.51 7.50
CA ASN A 15 1.99 11.58 8.52
C ASN A 15 2.53 11.10 9.88
N GLY A 16 3.00 9.86 9.97
CA GLY A 16 3.64 9.30 11.17
C GLY A 16 2.68 8.53 12.09
N ASP A 17 1.44 8.29 11.66
CA ASP A 17 0.50 7.47 12.41
C ASP A 17 0.89 5.98 12.35
N LYS A 18 1.40 5.47 13.46
CA LYS A 18 1.79 4.05 13.59
C LYS A 18 0.59 3.12 13.61
N ALA A 19 -0.55 3.56 14.17
CA ALA A 19 -1.76 2.75 14.21
C ALA A 19 -2.31 2.55 12.79
N ALA A 20 -2.20 3.56 11.93
CA ALA A 20 -2.56 3.45 10.52
C ALA A 20 -1.71 2.39 9.78
N ILE A 21 -0.39 2.35 10.01
CA ILE A 21 0.48 1.28 9.47
C ILE A 21 0.05 -0.10 9.97
N GLU A 22 -0.24 -0.24 11.26
CA GLU A 22 -0.72 -1.50 11.84
C GLU A 22 -2.04 -1.94 11.22
N SER A 23 -3.00 -1.03 11.03
CA SER A 23 -4.27 -1.30 10.34
C SER A 23 -4.06 -1.75 8.90
N ILE A 24 -3.13 -1.14 8.16
CA ILE A 24 -2.78 -1.57 6.80
C ILE A 24 -2.20 -2.99 6.83
N ILE A 25 -1.27 -3.30 7.74
CA ILE A 25 -0.70 -4.65 7.84
C ILE A 25 -1.79 -5.68 8.18
N GLN A 26 -2.68 -5.36 9.13
CA GLN A 26 -3.81 -6.20 9.49
C GLN A 26 -4.75 -6.45 8.31
N LEU A 27 -4.96 -5.45 7.45
CA LEU A 27 -5.75 -5.60 6.24
C LEU A 27 -5.16 -6.63 5.27
N PHE A 28 -3.83 -6.63 5.11
CA PHE A 28 -3.14 -7.60 4.25
C PHE A 28 -2.89 -8.95 4.93
N GLN A 29 -3.12 -9.06 6.25
CA GLN A 29 -2.81 -10.27 7.02
C GLN A 29 -3.47 -11.55 6.48
N PRO A 30 -4.73 -11.57 6.00
CA PRO A 30 -5.31 -12.75 5.37
C PRO A 30 -4.53 -13.23 4.12
N ALA A 31 -4.02 -12.29 3.31
CA ALA A 31 -3.23 -12.59 2.12
C ALA A 31 -1.82 -13.08 2.50
N ILE A 32 -1.17 -12.43 3.47
CA ILE A 32 0.14 -12.82 4.00
C ILE A 32 0.07 -14.25 4.56
N GLN A 33 -0.93 -14.54 5.39
CA GLN A 33 -1.11 -15.89 5.96
C GLN A 33 -1.35 -16.94 4.88
N LYS A 34 -2.13 -16.63 3.84
CA LYS A 34 -2.35 -17.54 2.71
C LYS A 34 -1.06 -17.87 1.97
N ALA A 35 -0.18 -16.89 1.78
CA ALA A 35 1.16 -17.11 1.20
C ALA A 35 2.05 -17.94 2.13
N CYS A 36 2.07 -17.64 3.44
CA CYS A 36 2.87 -18.36 4.43
C CYS A 36 2.47 -19.84 4.53
N ARG A 37 1.18 -20.17 4.44
CA ARG A 37 0.70 -21.56 4.48
C ARG A 37 1.28 -22.43 3.35
N ARG A 38 1.61 -21.82 2.20
CA ARG A 38 2.21 -22.49 1.03
C ARG A 38 3.73 -22.65 1.11
N THR A 39 4.33 -22.18 2.20
CA THR A 39 5.78 -22.18 2.44
C THR A 39 6.16 -23.17 3.52
N LYS A 40 7.42 -23.63 3.52
CA LYS A 40 7.95 -24.57 4.52
C LYS A 40 7.77 -23.99 5.93
N PRO A 41 7.38 -24.80 6.94
CA PRO A 41 7.11 -24.32 8.29
C PRO A 41 8.22 -23.44 8.89
N GLN A 42 9.49 -23.79 8.63
CA GLN A 42 10.66 -23.07 9.10
C GLN A 42 10.86 -21.69 8.47
N GLU A 43 10.34 -21.46 7.26
CA GLU A 43 10.47 -20.20 6.51
C GLU A 43 9.23 -19.29 6.68
N ARG A 44 8.17 -19.76 7.37
CA ARG A 44 6.91 -19.02 7.47
C ARG A 44 7.02 -17.69 8.20
N ARG A 45 7.76 -17.66 9.32
CA ARG A 45 7.95 -16.44 10.11
C ARG A 45 8.75 -15.40 9.33
N ASP A 46 9.83 -15.84 8.69
CA ASP A 46 10.67 -14.97 7.88
C ASP A 46 9.88 -14.41 6.70
N LEU A 47 9.06 -15.23 6.05
CA LEU A 47 8.19 -14.78 4.96
C LEU A 47 7.12 -13.79 5.43
N GLU A 48 6.49 -14.04 6.58
CA GLU A 48 5.52 -13.12 7.18
C GLU A 48 6.17 -11.75 7.43
N GLN A 49 7.32 -11.73 8.11
CA GLN A 49 8.07 -10.50 8.37
C GLN A 49 8.49 -9.79 7.09
N HIS A 50 9.01 -10.53 6.10
CA HIS A 50 9.42 -9.97 4.82
C HIS A 50 8.26 -9.32 4.05
N MET A 51 7.08 -9.93 4.09
CA MET A 51 5.88 -9.39 3.45
C MET A 51 5.39 -8.13 4.17
N SER A 52 5.34 -8.14 5.51
CA SER A 52 5.01 -6.95 6.31
C SER A 52 5.98 -5.80 6.03
N GLU A 53 7.29 -6.07 5.98
CA GLU A 53 8.30 -5.06 5.67
C GLU A 53 8.11 -4.48 4.26
N LYS A 54 7.81 -5.31 3.26
CA LYS A 54 7.52 -4.86 1.90
C LYS A 54 6.29 -3.96 1.83
N ILE A 55 5.23 -4.29 2.56
CA ILE A 55 4.02 -3.46 2.63
C ILE A 55 4.35 -2.11 3.26
N ILE A 56 5.07 -2.09 4.39
CA ILE A 56 5.50 -0.85 5.04
C ILE A 56 6.30 0.03 4.07
N ARG A 57 7.30 -0.55 3.39
CA ARG A 57 8.11 0.16 2.38
C ARG A 57 7.25 0.70 1.26
N ALA A 58 6.30 -0.10 0.75
CA ALA A 58 5.38 0.31 -0.30
C ALA A 58 4.55 1.52 0.14
N VAL A 59 3.95 1.50 1.34
CA VAL A 59 3.16 2.61 1.89
C VAL A 59 3.97 3.91 1.96
N TYR A 60 5.20 3.86 2.50
CA TYR A 60 6.04 5.06 2.60
C TYR A 60 6.56 5.55 1.25
N SER A 61 6.78 4.64 0.29
CA SER A 61 7.22 4.99 -1.06
C SER A 61 6.08 5.45 -1.98
N TYR A 62 4.83 5.16 -1.63
CA TYR A 62 3.67 5.46 -2.46
C TYR A 62 3.44 6.97 -2.51
N ASP A 63 3.46 7.54 -3.71
CA ASP A 63 3.19 8.96 -3.92
C ASP A 63 1.67 9.21 -3.98
N ILE A 64 1.13 9.83 -2.93
CA ILE A 64 -0.29 10.19 -2.84
C ILE A 64 -0.60 11.49 -3.60
N ASP A 65 0.41 12.31 -3.89
CA ASP A 65 0.28 13.63 -4.51
C ASP A 65 0.42 13.54 -6.05
N SER A 66 0.95 12.44 -6.57
CA SER A 66 1.12 12.19 -8.01
C SER A 66 -0.17 11.79 -8.73
N ILE A 67 -1.32 11.65 -8.07
CA ILE A 67 -2.57 11.38 -8.78
C ILE A 67 -2.94 12.65 -9.57
N PRO A 68 -2.88 12.66 -10.91
CA PRO A 68 -3.31 13.82 -11.67
C PRO A 68 -4.81 13.98 -11.40
N ASP A 69 -5.21 15.14 -10.89
CA ASP A 69 -6.63 15.48 -10.88
C ASP A 69 -7.17 15.41 -12.33
N TYR A 70 -8.49 15.30 -12.48
CA TYR A 70 -9.12 15.22 -13.79
C TYR A 70 -8.69 16.36 -14.73
N SER A 71 -8.46 17.56 -14.20
CA SER A 71 -8.03 18.71 -14.97
C SER A 71 -6.58 18.59 -15.46
N ARG A 72 -5.69 18.02 -14.65
CA ARG A 72 -4.29 17.74 -14.98
C ARG A 72 -4.18 16.59 -15.97
N PHE A 73 -5.04 15.58 -15.84
CA PHE A 73 -5.16 14.50 -16.82
C PHE A 73 -5.57 15.01 -18.21
N VAL A 74 -6.59 15.88 -18.28
CA VAL A 74 -7.05 16.49 -19.55
C VAL A 74 -5.96 17.36 -20.19
N LYS A 75 -5.19 18.10 -19.38
CA LYS A 75 -4.04 18.89 -19.88
C LYS A 75 -2.96 18.02 -20.51
N VAL A 76 -2.55 16.93 -19.84
CA VAL A 76 -1.51 16.02 -20.36
C VAL A 76 -1.89 15.41 -21.72
N LEU A 77 -3.18 15.08 -21.90
CA LEU A 77 -3.67 14.56 -23.19
C LEU A 77 -3.71 15.63 -24.28
N SER A 78 -4.03 16.88 -23.91
CA SER A 78 -4.12 18.00 -24.85
C SER A 78 -2.73 18.47 -25.31
N ASP A 79 -1.71 18.35 -24.45
CA ASP A 79 -0.33 18.74 -24.74
C ASP A 79 0.45 17.67 -25.54
N SER A 80 -0.12 16.48 -25.76
CA SER A 80 0.52 15.39 -26.52
C SER A 80 0.17 15.38 -28.02
N ASP A 81 -0.70 16.28 -28.49
CA ASP A 81 -1.11 16.46 -29.90
C ASP A 81 -0.43 17.68 -30.57
N GLY A 82 0.70 18.17 -30.02
CA GLY A 82 1.47 19.33 -30.52
C GLY A 82 2.83 18.97 -31.10
#